data_AF-A0A958DWT1-F1
#
_entry.id   AF-A0A958DWT1-F1
#
_cell.length_a   1.000
_cell.length_b   1.000
_cell.length_c   1.000
_cell.angle_alpha   90.00
_cell.angle_beta   90.00
_cell.angle_gamma   90.00
#
_symmetry.space_group_name_H-M   'P 1'
#
loop_
_entity.id
_entity.type
_entity.pdbx_description
1 polymer ?
#
loop_
_entity_poly.entity_id
_entity_poly.type
_entity_poly.pdbx_seq_one_letter_code
_entity_poly.pdbx_strand_id
1 'polypeptide(L)'
;RRWMGIKLMKQMGKWHGELPQKPLVGAQRLKFSNDEREVFSINLAYPSQLVDNRLISVTICFVMNEAFKRTVAFWDDPLIPHVEVNETCERCGFSAEKCSERAVPGIIFNREQLELKQEEILSQILKNL
;
A
#
# COMPACT_ATOMS: atom_id res chain seq x y z
N ARG A 1 0.34 -2.02 -7.93
CA ARG A 1 0.65 -1.81 -6.48
C ARG A 1 -0.56 -2.24 -5.66
N ARG A 2 -0.40 -2.73 -4.43
CA ARG A 2 -1.48 -3.37 -3.64
C ARG A 2 -2.47 -2.39 -2.94
N TRP A 3 -2.33 -1.09 -3.19
CA TRP A 3 -3.17 -0.04 -2.61
C TRP A 3 -4.60 -0.10 -3.16
N MET A 4 -5.60 -0.12 -2.27
CA MET A 4 -7.02 -0.19 -2.65
C MET A 4 -7.44 0.96 -3.58
N GLY A 5 -6.99 2.20 -3.36
CA GLY A 5 -7.32 3.33 -4.27
C GLY A 5 -6.92 3.06 -5.73
N ILE A 6 -5.77 2.42 -5.98
CA ILE A 6 -5.34 2.04 -7.33
C ILE A 6 -6.24 0.94 -7.90
N LYS A 7 -6.66 -0.02 -7.07
CA LYS A 7 -7.61 -1.07 -7.47
C LYS A 7 -8.95 -0.47 -7.88
N LEU A 8 -9.48 0.49 -7.11
CA LEU A 8 -10.72 1.19 -7.42
C LEU A 8 -10.61 2.00 -8.71
N MET A 9 -9.50 2.74 -8.92
CA MET A 9 -9.28 3.46 -10.18
C MET A 9 -9.17 2.52 -11.39
N LYS A 10 -8.45 1.40 -11.26
CA LYS A 10 -8.41 0.36 -12.32
C LYS A 10 -9.80 -0.22 -12.60
N GLN A 11 -10.63 -0.38 -11.60
CA GLN A 11 -12.01 -0.85 -11.75
C GLN A 11 -12.87 0.18 -12.49
N MET A 12 -12.79 1.47 -12.13
CA MET A 12 -13.48 2.55 -12.84
C MET A 12 -12.99 2.71 -14.28
N GLY A 13 -11.70 2.58 -14.54
CA GLY A 13 -11.15 2.68 -15.89
C GLY A 13 -11.58 1.55 -16.84
N LYS A 14 -12.15 0.47 -16.32
CA LYS A 14 -12.73 -0.64 -17.11
C LYS A 14 -14.22 -0.44 -17.43
N TRP A 15 -14.82 0.65 -16.94
CA TRP A 15 -16.22 0.93 -17.24
C TRP A 15 -16.37 1.29 -18.72
N HIS A 16 -17.37 0.68 -19.37
CA HIS A 16 -17.73 1.00 -20.74
C HIS A 16 -19.04 1.79 -20.68
N GLY A 17 -19.05 3.02 -21.20
CA GLY A 17 -20.18 3.94 -21.12
C GLY A 17 -20.02 5.03 -20.06
N GLU A 18 -21.14 5.56 -19.56
CA GLU A 18 -21.11 6.61 -18.54
C GLU A 18 -20.55 6.10 -17.20
N LEU A 19 -19.63 6.87 -16.62
CA LEU A 19 -19.07 6.56 -15.32
C LEU A 19 -20.14 6.67 -14.22
N PRO A 20 -20.07 5.84 -13.18
CA PRO A 20 -21.02 5.92 -12.08
C PRO A 20 -20.93 7.28 -11.38
N GLN A 21 -22.10 7.88 -11.13
CA GLN A 21 -22.22 9.16 -10.41
C GLN A 21 -21.84 9.05 -8.92
N LYS A 22 -21.95 7.84 -8.36
CA LYS A 22 -21.54 7.56 -6.97
C LYS A 22 -20.07 7.12 -6.93
N PRO A 23 -19.31 7.55 -5.91
CA PRO A 23 -17.94 7.08 -5.75
C PRO A 23 -17.90 5.57 -5.51
N LEU A 24 -16.91 4.89 -6.10
CA LEU A 24 -16.54 3.56 -5.65
C LEU A 24 -15.83 3.70 -4.31
N VAL A 25 -16.24 2.89 -3.33
CA VAL A 25 -15.68 2.91 -1.98
C VAL A 25 -15.08 1.55 -1.66
N GLY A 26 -13.92 1.54 -1.01
CA GLY A 26 -13.28 0.34 -0.53
C GLY A 26 -12.49 0.58 0.75
N ALA A 27 -12.49 -0.41 1.64
CA ALA A 27 -11.66 -0.41 2.84
C ALA A 27 -10.55 -1.45 2.72
N GLN A 28 -9.45 -1.23 3.43
CA GLN A 28 -8.33 -2.17 3.47
C GLN A 28 -7.51 -1.99 4.75
N ARG A 29 -7.09 -3.09 5.35
CA ARG A 29 -6.06 -3.12 6.39
C ARG A 29 -4.70 -3.34 5.75
N LEU A 30 -3.77 -2.46 6.07
CA LEU A 30 -2.41 -2.42 5.53
C LEU A 30 -1.44 -2.75 6.65
N LYS A 31 -0.68 -3.83 6.50
CA LYS A 31 0.50 -4.09 7.33
C LYS A 31 1.75 -3.73 6.53
N PHE A 32 2.55 -2.79 7.03
CA PHE A 32 3.80 -2.45 6.39
C PHE A 32 4.82 -3.59 6.56
N SER A 33 5.62 -3.88 5.54
CA SER A 33 6.58 -4.99 5.59
C SER A 33 7.90 -4.60 6.26
N ASN A 34 8.17 -3.30 6.32
CA ASN A 34 9.39 -2.71 6.86
C ASN A 34 9.28 -2.36 8.34
N ASP A 35 8.06 -2.34 8.88
CA ASP A 35 7.81 -2.10 10.30
C ASP A 35 6.47 -2.74 10.71
N GLU A 36 6.20 -2.82 12.02
CA GLU A 36 4.96 -3.40 12.54
C GLU A 36 3.77 -2.42 12.48
N ARG A 37 3.80 -1.37 11.65
CA ARG A 37 2.67 -0.44 11.56
C ARG A 37 1.53 -1.07 10.79
N GLU A 38 0.37 -1.07 11.44
CA GLU A 38 -0.91 -1.40 10.81
C GLU A 38 -1.74 -0.13 10.61
N VAL A 39 -2.31 0.00 9.41
CA VAL A 39 -3.13 1.14 9.01
C VAL A 39 -4.43 0.65 8.40
N PHE A 40 -5.54 1.20 8.88
CA PHE A 40 -6.85 1.03 8.27
C PHE A 40 -7.05 2.15 7.26
N SER A 41 -7.37 1.81 6.02
CA SER A 41 -7.61 2.79 4.97
C SER A 41 -9.04 2.71 4.43
N ILE A 42 -9.64 3.86 4.20
CA ILE A 42 -10.89 4.04 3.45
C ILE A 42 -10.54 4.78 2.17
N ASN A 43 -10.97 4.25 1.04
CA ASN A 43 -10.59 4.72 -0.28
C ASN A 43 -11.86 5.04 -1.06
N LEU A 44 -11.88 6.20 -1.70
CA LEU A 44 -12.93 6.64 -2.60
C LEU A 44 -12.32 6.88 -3.97
N ALA A 45 -12.96 6.40 -5.04
CA ALA A 45 -12.59 6.73 -6.41
C ALA A 45 -13.83 7.25 -7.16
N TYR A 46 -13.68 8.36 -7.89
CA TYR A 46 -14.77 9.01 -8.60
C TYR A 46 -14.26 9.86 -9.78
N PRO A 47 -15.11 10.19 -10.77
CA PRO A 47 -14.74 11.09 -11.85
C PRO A 47 -14.54 12.52 -11.32
N SER A 48 -13.53 13.21 -11.81
CA SER A 48 -13.31 14.62 -11.48
C SER A 48 -14.46 15.47 -12.02
N GLN A 49 -15.02 16.33 -11.17
CA GLN A 49 -16.00 17.34 -11.60
C GLN A 49 -15.34 18.62 -12.13
N LEU A 50 -14.03 18.79 -11.91
CA LEU A 50 -13.28 20.00 -12.27
C LEU A 50 -12.47 19.84 -13.56
N VAL A 51 -12.18 18.60 -13.95
CA VAL A 51 -11.32 18.30 -15.10
C VAL A 51 -11.88 17.10 -15.82
N ASP A 52 -12.26 17.30 -17.07
CA ASP A 52 -12.83 16.25 -17.90
C ASP A 52 -11.88 15.06 -18.05
N ASN A 53 -12.48 13.87 -18.15
CA ASN A 53 -11.80 12.62 -18.40
C ASN A 53 -10.66 12.28 -17.39
N ARG A 54 -10.78 12.72 -16.14
CA ARG A 54 -9.88 12.33 -15.05
C ARG A 54 -10.62 11.57 -13.95
N LEU A 55 -9.97 10.56 -13.41
CA LEU A 55 -10.38 9.88 -12.19
C LEU A 55 -9.58 10.43 -11.02
N ILE A 56 -10.28 10.71 -9.92
CA ILE A 56 -9.69 11.10 -8.64
C ILE A 56 -9.85 9.92 -7.68
N SER A 57 -8.81 9.66 -6.89
CA SER A 57 -8.88 8.77 -5.74
C SER A 57 -8.45 9.52 -4.48
N VAL A 58 -9.23 9.37 -3.42
CA VAL A 58 -8.92 9.88 -2.09
C VAL A 58 -8.75 8.69 -1.15
N THR A 59 -7.69 8.69 -0.37
CA THR A 59 -7.42 7.67 0.63
C THR A 59 -7.29 8.34 1.99
N ILE A 60 -8.08 7.89 2.95
CA ILE A 60 -8.01 8.30 4.36
C ILE A 60 -7.42 7.14 5.14
N CYS A 61 -6.36 7.38 5.89
CA CYS A 61 -5.63 6.36 6.65
C CYS A 61 -5.69 6.65 8.14
N PHE A 62 -5.94 5.59 8.93
CA PHE A 62 -5.94 5.62 10.39
C PHE A 62 -4.95 4.59 10.91
N VAL A 63 -4.09 4.98 11.84
CA VAL A 63 -3.21 4.03 12.52
C VAL A 63 -4.06 3.11 13.41
N MET A 64 -3.89 1.79 13.27
CA MET A 64 -4.67 0.79 13.98
C MET A 64 -4.12 0.50 15.38
N ASN A 65 -4.27 1.47 16.27
CA ASN A 65 -4.01 1.28 17.69
C ASN A 65 -5.26 0.74 18.43
N GLU A 66 -5.11 0.45 19.72
CA GLU A 66 -6.20 -0.08 20.54
C GLU A 66 -7.37 0.90 20.68
N ALA A 67 -7.14 2.22 20.60
CA ALA A 67 -8.21 3.20 20.62
C ALA A 67 -9.05 3.13 19.32
N PHE A 68 -8.41 2.97 18.18
CA PHE A 68 -9.08 2.77 16.90
C PHE A 68 -9.92 1.49 16.91
N LYS A 69 -9.34 0.37 17.35
CA LYS A 69 -10.02 -0.93 17.40
C LYS A 69 -11.25 -0.93 18.32
N ARG A 70 -11.20 -0.19 19.43
CA ARG A 70 -12.37 0.00 20.32
C ARG A 70 -13.45 0.90 19.72
N THR A 71 -13.09 1.81 18.83
CA THR A 71 -14.01 2.83 18.28
C THR A 71 -14.67 2.37 16.98
N VAL A 72 -13.92 1.73 16.09
CA VAL A 72 -14.36 1.39 14.73
C VAL A 72 -14.84 -0.04 14.68
N ALA A 73 -16.11 -0.30 15.02
CA ALA A 73 -16.64 -1.65 15.20
C ALA A 73 -16.46 -2.62 14.02
N PHE A 74 -16.28 -2.12 12.79
CA PHE A 74 -16.11 -2.95 11.59
C PHE A 74 -14.64 -3.15 11.18
N TRP A 75 -13.67 -2.75 11.99
CA TRP A 75 -12.25 -2.76 11.58
C TRP A 75 -11.75 -4.17 11.22
N ASP A 76 -12.30 -5.22 11.83
CA ASP A 76 -11.90 -6.61 11.66
C ASP A 76 -12.83 -7.43 10.76
N ASP A 77 -13.81 -6.79 10.09
CA ASP A 77 -14.75 -7.44 9.18
C ASP A 77 -13.99 -8.30 8.15
N PRO A 78 -14.36 -9.59 7.98
CA PRO A 78 -13.67 -10.51 7.08
C PRO A 78 -13.71 -10.09 5.61
N LEU A 79 -14.67 -9.25 5.21
CA LEU A 79 -14.75 -8.67 3.87
C LEU A 79 -13.71 -7.56 3.65
N ILE A 80 -13.08 -7.04 4.72
CA ILE A 80 -12.03 -6.03 4.64
C ILE A 80 -10.67 -6.73 4.52
N PRO A 81 -10.05 -6.67 3.32
CA PRO A 81 -8.81 -7.39 3.07
C PRO A 81 -7.70 -6.86 3.97
N HIS A 82 -6.99 -7.78 4.59
CA HIS A 82 -5.73 -7.51 5.26
C HIS A 82 -4.59 -7.89 4.32
N VAL A 83 -3.76 -6.91 3.96
CA VAL A 83 -2.65 -7.12 3.03
C VAL A 83 -1.36 -6.56 3.58
N GLU A 84 -0.27 -7.25 3.28
CA GLU A 84 1.07 -6.72 3.49
C GLU A 84 1.42 -5.73 2.35
N VAL A 85 2.02 -4.61 2.67
CA VAL A 85 2.38 -3.55 1.71
C VAL A 85 3.73 -2.92 2.03
N ASN A 86 4.18 -2.08 1.10
CA ASN A 86 5.31 -1.18 1.29
C ASN A 86 4.99 0.13 0.54
N GLU A 87 5.76 1.18 0.79
CA GLU A 87 5.52 2.54 0.30
C GLU A 87 5.50 2.60 -1.23
N THR A 88 6.57 2.07 -1.86
CA THR A 88 6.75 2.08 -3.32
C THR A 88 7.28 0.73 -3.79
N CYS A 89 7.19 0.44 -5.10
CA CYS A 89 7.71 -0.82 -5.63
C CYS A 89 9.25 -0.87 -5.56
N GLU A 90 9.88 0.29 -5.73
CA GLU A 90 11.31 0.54 -5.71
C GLU A 90 11.92 0.26 -4.33
N ARG A 91 11.17 0.53 -3.25
CA ARG A 91 11.55 0.29 -1.85
C ARG A 91 11.05 -1.05 -1.29
N CYS A 92 10.24 -1.78 -2.07
CA CYS A 92 9.61 -3.01 -1.60
C CYS A 92 10.54 -4.22 -1.77
N GLY A 93 10.79 -4.94 -0.66
CA GLY A 93 11.56 -6.19 -0.64
C GLY A 93 10.80 -7.45 -1.05
N PHE A 94 9.51 -7.37 -1.41
CA PHE A 94 8.78 -8.55 -1.86
C PHE A 94 9.32 -9.09 -3.18
N SER A 95 9.47 -10.40 -3.28
CA SER A 95 9.78 -11.04 -4.56
C SER A 95 8.65 -10.80 -5.59
N ALA A 96 8.95 -10.98 -6.88
CA ALA A 96 7.94 -10.84 -7.93
C ALA A 96 6.81 -11.86 -7.78
N GLU A 97 7.13 -13.08 -7.33
CA GLU A 97 6.17 -14.15 -7.06
C GLU A 97 5.23 -13.78 -5.89
N LYS A 98 5.77 -13.10 -4.86
CA LYS A 98 4.97 -12.61 -3.72
C LYS A 98 4.11 -11.39 -4.08
N CYS A 99 4.37 -10.67 -5.17
CA CYS A 99 3.66 -9.44 -5.52
C CYS A 99 3.36 -9.34 -7.02
N SER A 100 2.23 -9.91 -7.44
CA SER A 100 1.71 -9.79 -8.82
C SER A 100 1.40 -8.35 -9.24
N GLU A 101 1.24 -7.44 -8.27
CA GLU A 101 0.96 -6.02 -8.48
C GLU A 101 2.23 -5.17 -8.61
N ARG A 102 3.43 -5.79 -8.63
CA ARG A 102 4.71 -5.09 -8.75
C ARG A 102 4.83 -4.44 -10.12
N ALA A 103 5.07 -3.13 -10.14
CA ALA A 103 5.24 -2.36 -11.38
C ALA A 103 6.71 -2.25 -11.81
N VAL A 104 7.62 -2.19 -10.84
CA VAL A 104 9.07 -2.04 -11.06
C VAL A 104 9.88 -2.86 -10.05
N PRO A 105 11.15 -3.19 -10.33
CA PRO A 105 12.03 -3.87 -9.39
C PRO A 105 12.32 -3.05 -8.13
N GLY A 106 12.67 -3.74 -7.03
CA GLY A 106 13.04 -3.13 -5.74
C GLY A 106 14.45 -2.54 -5.74
N ILE A 107 14.76 -1.62 -6.66
CA ILE A 107 16.13 -1.10 -6.87
C ILE A 107 16.66 -0.39 -5.61
N ILE A 108 15.81 0.38 -4.94
CA ILE A 108 16.20 1.10 -3.71
C ILE A 108 16.39 0.10 -2.57
N PHE A 109 15.45 -0.84 -2.40
CA PHE A 109 15.57 -1.91 -1.41
C PHE A 109 16.87 -2.70 -1.57
N ASN A 110 17.19 -3.13 -2.79
CA ASN A 110 18.40 -3.92 -3.06
C ASN A 110 19.68 -3.13 -2.74
N ARG A 111 19.69 -1.81 -2.99
CA ARG A 111 20.81 -0.95 -2.63
C ARG A 111 20.96 -0.83 -1.11
N GLU A 112 19.86 -0.56 -0.40
CA GLU A 112 19.85 -0.46 1.07
C GLU A 112 20.31 -1.78 1.72
N GLN A 113 19.89 -2.95 1.19
CA GLN A 113 20.36 -4.25 1.68
C GLN A 113 21.86 -4.49 1.42
N LEU A 114 22.38 -4.00 0.30
CA LEU A 114 23.81 -4.11 0.00
C LEU A 114 24.64 -3.25 0.96
N GLU A 115 24.21 -2.01 1.22
CA GLU A 115 24.85 -1.09 2.16
C GLU A 115 24.88 -1.68 3.58
N LEU A 116 23.74 -2.19 4.07
CA LEU A 116 23.65 -2.86 5.38
C LEU A 116 24.61 -4.04 5.50
N LYS A 117 24.72 -4.86 4.43
CA LYS A 117 25.66 -5.99 4.41
C LYS A 117 27.12 -5.54 4.45
N GLN A 118 27.45 -4.44 3.78
CA GLN A 118 28.80 -3.88 3.82
C GLN A 118 29.14 -3.35 5.22
N GLU A 119 28.22 -2.63 5.86
CA GLU A 119 28.37 -2.14 7.23
C GLU A 119 28.55 -3.27 8.24
N GLU A 120 27.77 -4.35 8.11
CA GLU A 120 27.87 -5.53 8.98
C GLU A 120 29.25 -6.18 8.86
N ILE A 121 29.75 -6.36 7.64
CA ILE A 121 31.08 -6.93 7.39
C ILE A 121 32.17 -6.03 7.99
N LEU A 122 32.09 -4.71 7.77
CA LEU A 122 33.06 -3.76 8.34
C LEU A 122 33.05 -3.80 9.88
N SER A 123 31.88 -3.87 10.50
CA SER A 123 31.75 -3.98 11.95
C SER A 123 32.38 -5.27 12.48
N GLN A 124 32.21 -6.39 11.78
CA GLN A 124 32.83 -7.67 12.15
C GLN A 124 34.36 -7.60 12.05
N ILE A 125 34.91 -6.98 11.02
CA ILE A 125 36.36 -6.79 10.87
C ILE A 125 36.92 -5.94 12.02
N LEU A 126 36.26 -4.82 12.34
CA LEU A 126 36.69 -3.93 13.42
C LEU A 126 36.63 -4.58 14.81
N LYS A 127 35.73 -5.53 15.05
CA LYS A 127 35.63 -6.28 16.32
C LYS A 127 36.70 -7.36 16.48
N ASN A 128 37.32 -7.78 15.37
CA ASN A 128 38.34 -8.83 15.34
C ASN A 128 39.77 -8.28 15.26
N LEU A 129 39.92 -6.94 15.32
CA LEU A 129 41.19 -6.22 15.46
C LEU A 129 41.42 -5.84 16.93
#